data_AF-A0A1V2GX83-F1
#
_entry.id   AF-A0A1V2GX83-F1
#
_cell.length_a   1.000
_cell.length_b   1.000
_cell.length_c   1.000
_cell.angle_alpha   90.00
_cell.angle_beta   90.00
_cell.angle_gamma   90.00
#
_symmetry.space_group_name_H-M   'P 1'
#
loop_
_entity.id
_entity.type
_entity.pdbx_description
1 polymer ?
#
loop_
_entity_poly.entity_id
_entity_poly.type
_entity_poly.pdbx_seq_one_letter_code
_entity_poly.pdbx_strand_id
1 'polypeptide(L)'
;MSETPHQDVAALSFEAALAELDAIVKKLEGGQAKLEEAIADYERGAVLRRHCEAKLAEAEQKVQAIVAGPGGSPMGATLRDLP
;
A
#
# COMPACT_ATOMS: atom_id res chain seq x y z
N MET A 1 19.27 -11.45 -19.26
CA MET A 1 18.59 -10.18 -18.91
C MET A 1 17.72 -10.51 -17.73
N SER A 2 18.05 -9.94 -16.56
CA SER A 2 17.41 -10.31 -15.30
C SER A 2 16.11 -9.51 -15.17
N GLU A 3 14.99 -10.11 -15.57
CA GLU A 3 13.66 -9.60 -15.24
C GLU A 3 13.52 -9.63 -13.71
N THR A 4 13.54 -8.47 -13.07
CA THR A 4 13.26 -8.34 -11.65
C THR A 4 11.78 -8.68 -11.44
N PRO A 5 11.43 -9.71 -10.65
CA PRO A 5 10.08 -10.31 -10.62
C PRO A 5 8.97 -9.44 -9.99
N HIS A 6 9.21 -8.13 -9.88
CA HIS A 6 8.40 -7.17 -9.12
C HIS A 6 8.10 -5.88 -9.91
N GLN A 7 8.55 -5.77 -11.17
CA GLN A 7 8.26 -4.61 -12.00
C GLN A 7 6.77 -4.49 -12.36
N ASP A 8 6.00 -5.58 -12.28
CA ASP A 8 4.56 -5.59 -12.52
C ASP A 8 3.77 -4.83 -11.44
N VAL A 9 4.27 -4.83 -10.19
CA VAL A 9 3.57 -4.25 -9.03
C VAL A 9 3.29 -2.76 -9.23
N ALA A 10 4.20 -2.04 -9.89
CA ALA A 10 4.05 -0.62 -10.17
C ALA A 10 2.81 -0.29 -11.04
N ALA A 11 2.32 -1.25 -11.82
CA ALA A 11 1.14 -1.09 -12.68
C ALA A 11 -0.18 -1.44 -11.96
N LEU A 12 -0.13 -2.02 -10.75
CA LEU A 12 -1.32 -2.45 -10.04
C LEU A 12 -2.12 -1.26 -9.48
N SER A 13 -3.45 -1.41 -9.42
CA SER A 13 -4.29 -0.56 -8.60
C SER A 13 -4.05 -0.84 -7.11
N PHE A 14 -4.45 0.10 -6.24
CA PHE A 14 -4.36 -0.09 -4.79
C PHE A 14 -5.11 -1.35 -4.34
N GLU A 15 -6.35 -1.54 -4.82
CA GLU A 15 -7.18 -2.69 -4.46
C GLU A 15 -6.56 -4.02 -4.90
N ALA A 16 -5.99 -4.07 -6.11
CA ALA A 16 -5.32 -5.26 -6.61
C ALA A 16 -4.06 -5.59 -5.80
N ALA A 17 -3.22 -4.58 -5.53
CA ALA A 17 -2.01 -4.77 -4.74
C ALA A 17 -2.32 -5.20 -3.30
N LEU A 18 -3.38 -4.64 -2.70
CA LEU A 18 -3.83 -5.01 -1.36
C LEU A 18 -4.38 -6.45 -1.31
N ALA A 19 -5.19 -6.84 -2.29
CA ALA A 19 -5.74 -8.18 -2.37
C ALA A 19 -4.64 -9.24 -2.52
N GLU A 20 -3.61 -8.94 -3.31
CA GLU A 20 -2.47 -9.82 -3.47
C GLU A 20 -1.61 -9.91 -2.20
N LEU A 21 -1.39 -8.78 -1.53
CA LEU A 21 -0.70 -8.74 -0.24
C LEU A 21 -1.43 -9.57 0.82
N ASP A 22 -2.76 -9.49 0.89
CA ASP A 22 -3.59 -10.29 1.80
C ASP A 22 -3.46 -11.80 1.52
N ALA A 23 -3.43 -12.19 0.24
CA ALA A 23 -3.21 -13.59 -0.16
C ALA A 23 -1.83 -14.11 0.27
N ILE A 24 -0.79 -13.28 0.10
CA ILE A 24 0.58 -13.59 0.55
C ILE A 24 0.63 -13.76 2.07
N VAL A 25 0.02 -12.84 2.83
CA VAL A 25 -0.02 -12.90 4.30
C VAL A 25 -0.70 -14.19 4.75
N LYS A 26 -1.87 -14.52 4.19
CA LYS A 26 -2.57 -15.78 4.49
C LYS A 26 -1.74 -17.02 4.19
N LYS A 27 -0.99 -17.01 3.09
CA LYS A 27 -0.09 -18.11 2.72
C LYS A 27 1.05 -18.28 3.73
N LEU A 28 1.66 -17.18 4.16
CA LEU A 28 2.73 -17.17 5.15
C LEU A 28 2.24 -17.62 6.54
N GLU A 29 1.07 -17.15 6.96
CA GLU A 29 0.42 -17.55 8.21
C GLU A 29 0.04 -19.04 8.23
N GLY A 30 -0.27 -19.61 7.06
CA GLY A 30 -0.56 -21.03 6.91
C GLY A 30 0.62 -21.95 7.22
N GLY A 31 1.87 -21.45 7.21
CA GLY A 31 3.06 -22.19 7.65
C GLY A 31 3.43 -23.43 6.82
N GLN A 32 2.77 -23.66 5.68
CA GLN A 32 2.99 -24.83 4.81
C GLN A 32 3.98 -24.57 3.66
N ALA A 33 4.42 -23.32 3.49
CA ALA A 33 5.37 -22.95 2.43
C ALA A 33 6.79 -23.41 2.76
N LYS A 34 7.53 -23.85 1.74
CA LYS A 34 8.98 -24.07 1.87
C LYS A 34 9.68 -22.75 2.18
N LEU A 35 10.85 -22.82 2.82
CA LEU A 35 11.63 -21.63 3.18
C LEU A 35 11.89 -20.69 2.00
N GLU A 36 12.25 -21.23 0.85
CA GLU A 36 12.52 -20.45 -0.38
C GLU A 36 11.26 -19.73 -0.88
N GLU A 37 10.11 -20.39 -0.82
CA GLU A 37 8.81 -19.79 -1.19
C GLU A 37 8.41 -18.71 -0.19
N ALA A 38 8.60 -18.94 1.10
CA ALA A 38 8.30 -17.96 2.14
C ALA A 38 9.15 -16.69 2.01
N ILE A 39 10.42 -16.83 1.60
CA ILE A 39 11.30 -15.69 1.31
C ILE A 39 10.77 -14.91 0.10
N ALA A 40 10.43 -15.59 -1.00
CA ALA A 40 9.90 -14.95 -2.20
C ALA A 40 8.55 -14.23 -1.93
N ASP A 41 7.66 -14.88 -1.19
CA ASP A 41 6.38 -14.33 -0.75
C ASP A 41 6.60 -13.07 0.11
N TYR A 42 7.58 -13.09 1.03
CA TYR A 42 7.92 -11.94 1.86
C TYR A 42 8.47 -10.77 1.03
N GLU A 43 9.40 -11.02 0.11
CA GLU A 43 9.97 -10.00 -0.78
C GLU A 43 8.87 -9.35 -1.63
N ARG A 44 7.98 -10.16 -2.21
CA ARG A 44 6.85 -9.65 -3.00
C ARG A 44 5.88 -8.84 -2.15
N GLY A 45 5.54 -9.34 -0.96
CA GLY A 45 4.71 -8.63 0.01
C GLY A 45 5.32 -7.28 0.44
N ALA A 46 6.64 -7.20 0.58
CA ALA A 46 7.32 -5.95 0.90
C ALA A 46 7.22 -4.90 -0.23
N VAL A 47 7.29 -5.33 -1.49
CA VAL A 47 7.10 -4.43 -2.64
C VAL A 47 5.64 -3.98 -2.74
N LEU A 48 4.68 -4.90 -2.59
CA LEU A 48 3.24 -4.59 -2.60
C LEU A 48 2.87 -3.58 -1.51
N ARG A 49 3.40 -3.77 -0.29
CA ARG A 49 3.19 -2.83 0.83
C ARG A 49 3.68 -1.42 0.48
N ARG A 50 4.91 -1.29 -0.04
CA ARG A 50 5.48 0.01 -0.44
C ARG A 50 4.64 0.68 -1.53
N HIS A 51 4.12 -0.10 -2.49
CA HIS A 51 3.23 0.41 -3.53
C HIS A 51 1.92 0.94 -2.94
N CYS A 52 1.30 0.20 -2.03
CA CYS A 52 0.10 0.63 -1.33
C CYS A 52 0.32 1.93 -0.54
N GLU A 53 1.43 2.02 0.21
CA GLU A 53 1.82 3.23 0.94
C GLU A 53 1.98 4.44 0.01
N ALA A 54 2.63 4.25 -1.14
CA ALA A 54 2.79 5.31 -2.14
C ALA A 54 1.44 5.79 -2.70
N LYS A 55 0.53 4.87 -3.04
CA LYS A 55 -0.82 5.21 -3.53
C LYS A 55 -1.64 5.97 -2.50
N LEU A 56 -1.54 5.60 -1.22
CA LEU A 56 -2.22 6.30 -0.13
C LEU A 56 -1.67 7.72 0.03
N ALA A 57 -0.35 7.88 0.03
CA ALA A 57 0.28 9.20 0.10
C ALA A 57 -0.14 10.11 -1.07
N GLU A 58 -0.20 9.57 -2.30
CA GLU A 58 -0.72 10.30 -3.46
C GLU A 58 -2.18 10.74 -3.28
N ALA A 59 -3.03 9.87 -2.71
CA ALA A 59 -4.42 10.19 -2.45
C ALA A 59 -4.56 11.27 -1.37
N GLU A 60 -3.81 11.16 -0.28
CA GLU A 60 -3.78 12.16 0.80
C GLU A 60 -3.35 13.53 0.30
N GLN A 61 -2.31 13.60 -0.53
CA GLN A 61 -1.86 14.86 -1.14
C GLN A 61 -2.95 15.51 -2.01
N LYS A 62 -3.67 14.71 -2.80
CA LYS A 62 -4.79 15.21 -3.62
C LYS A 62 -5.92 15.76 -2.75
N VAL A 63 -6.28 15.07 -1.68
CA VAL A 63 -7.30 15.53 -0.73
C VAL A 63 -6.88 16.85 -0.07
N GLN A 64 -5.63 16.94 0.40
CA GLN A 64 -5.10 18.16 1.01
C GLN A 64 -5.13 19.35 0.04
N ALA A 65 -4.78 19.14 -1.23
CA ALA A 65 -4.83 20.19 -2.25
C ALA A 65 -6.26 20.70 -2.50
N ILE A 66 -7.27 19.83 -2.46
CA ILE A 66 -8.68 20.20 -2.59
C ILE A 66 -9.13 21.04 -1.38
N VAL A 67 -8.77 20.60 -0.17
CA VAL A 67 -9.12 21.31 1.08
C VAL A 67 -8.45 22.69 1.16
N ALA A 68 -7.25 22.87 0.60
CA ALA A 68 -6.51 24.13 0.61
C ALA A 68 -6.93 25.15 -0.48
N GLY A 69 -7.81 24.78 -1.42
CA GLY A 69 -8.29 25.66 -2.49
C GLY A 69 -9.24 26.77 -2.02
N PRO A 70 -9.54 27.79 -2.87
CA PRO A 70 -10.17 29.07 -2.47
C PRO A 70 -11.65 29.03 -2.01
N GLY A 71 -12.18 27.85 -1.68
CA GLY A 71 -13.47 27.66 -1.00
C GLY A 71 -13.39 26.81 0.27
N GLY A 72 -12.21 26.29 0.63
CA GLY A 72 -12.00 25.52 1.84
C GLY A 72 -11.70 26.44 3.01
N SER A 73 -12.73 26.92 3.69
CA SER A 73 -12.55 27.52 5.01
C SER A 73 -11.95 26.45 5.94
N PRO A 74 -10.75 26.63 6.52
CA PRO A 74 -10.18 25.66 7.44
C PRO A 74 -10.87 25.81 8.80
N MET A 75 -12.15 25.42 8.88
CA MET A 75 -12.84 25.30 10.16
C MET A 75 -12.85 23.84 10.58
N GLY A 76 -11.86 23.50 11.41
CA GLY A 76 -12.00 22.48 12.44
C GLY A 76 -11.86 21.03 11.98
N ALA A 77 -10.63 20.53 11.93
CA ALA A 77 -10.36 19.13 12.24
C ALA A 77 -8.91 18.96 12.70
N THR A 78 -8.53 19.68 13.75
CA THR A 78 -7.51 19.17 14.67
C THR A 78 -8.09 17.89 15.29
N LEU A 79 -7.81 16.73 14.70
CA LEU A 79 -8.04 15.40 15.30
C LEU A 79 -7.16 15.16 16.55
N ARG A 80 -6.59 16.23 17.14
CA ARG A 80 -5.62 16.20 18.23
C ARG A 80 -6.22 16.56 19.59
N ASP A 81 -7.54 16.80 19.65
CA ASP A 81 -8.25 17.22 20.87
C ASP A 81 -9.57 16.45 21.09
N LEU A 82 -9.54 15.11 20.97
CA LEU A 82 -10.58 14.28 21.60
C LEU A 82 -10.13 13.93 23.04
N PRO A 83 -10.98 14.09 24.07
CA PRO A 83 -10.68 13.70 25.45
C PRO A 83 -10.57 12.18 25.63
#